data_AF-A0A955V1T0-F1
#
_entry.id   AF-A0A955V1T0-F1
#
_cell.length_a   1.000
_cell.length_b   1.000
_cell.length_c   1.000
_cell.angle_alpha   90.00
_cell.angle_beta   90.00
_cell.angle_gamma   90.00
#
_symmetry.space_group_name_H-M   'P 1'
#
loop_
_entity.id
_entity.type
_entity.pdbx_description
1 polymer ?
#
loop_
_entity_poly.entity_id
_entity_poly.type
_entity_poly.pdbx_seq_one_letter_code
_entity_poly.pdbx_strand_id
1 'polypeptide(L)'
;MDAFYASVEQRDDPRLRGRPVIVGGTGARGVVSAASYEARAFGVHSAMPTYRARQLCPHGVFLRGEMARYAAESRRIFDVFREFSPSVEGLSLDEAFLDLTGSERLLGAPGDVGRRLRARVREVTGLAVSVGIGPVKMVAKIASDAAKPDGLVEVRAGDVRAFLDPLPVRRLWGVGATGEQRLHALGLRTVGDVARADARV
;
A
#
# COMPACT_ATOMS: atom_id res chain seq x y z
N MET A 1 -0.92 -5.01 1.27
CA MET A 1 -0.76 -5.39 2.69
C MET A 1 -0.11 -4.23 3.43
N ASP A 2 -0.19 -4.22 4.76
CA ASP A 2 0.38 -3.13 5.56
C ASP A 2 1.78 -3.49 6.06
N ALA A 3 2.78 -2.68 5.71
CA ALA A 3 4.19 -2.88 6.07
C ALA A 3 4.69 -4.34 5.86
N PHE A 4 4.30 -4.97 4.74
CA PHE A 4 4.24 -6.43 4.58
C PHE A 4 5.40 -7.23 5.22
N TYR A 5 6.64 -7.02 4.78
CA TYR A 5 7.76 -7.82 5.29
C TYR A 5 7.99 -7.61 6.79
N ALA A 6 7.91 -6.36 7.27
CA ALA A 6 8.07 -6.08 8.69
C ALA A 6 6.93 -6.68 9.53
N SER A 7 5.70 -6.65 9.02
CA SER A 7 4.54 -7.27 9.66
C SER A 7 4.66 -8.80 9.73
N VAL A 8 5.24 -9.45 8.72
CA VAL A 8 5.57 -10.89 8.77
C VAL A 8 6.57 -11.17 9.89
N GLU A 9 7.67 -10.40 9.97
CA GLU A 9 8.67 -10.57 11.03
C GLU A 9 8.07 -10.37 12.43
N GLN A 10 7.24 -9.34 12.63
CA GLN A 10 6.59 -9.05 13.91
C GLN A 10 5.53 -10.08 14.31
N ARG A 11 4.85 -10.68 13.32
CA ARG A 11 3.91 -11.78 13.56
C ARG A 11 4.65 -13.00 14.09
N ASP A 12 5.73 -13.39 13.39
CA ASP A 12 6.47 -14.63 13.61
C ASP A 12 7.39 -14.56 14.84
N ASP A 13 7.91 -13.38 15.20
CA ASP A 13 8.72 -13.16 16.41
C ASP A 13 8.04 -12.15 17.35
N PRO A 14 7.41 -12.62 18.46
CA PRO A 14 6.76 -11.75 19.44
C PRO A 14 7.66 -10.66 20.03
N ARG A 15 8.99 -10.85 20.05
CA ARG A 15 9.96 -9.87 20.58
C ARG A 15 10.10 -8.64 19.69
N LEU A 16 9.60 -8.70 18.44
CA LEU A 16 9.65 -7.61 17.48
C LEU A 16 8.38 -6.74 17.49
N ARG A 17 7.30 -7.20 18.12
CA ARG A 17 6.03 -6.46 18.19
C ARG A 17 6.22 -5.15 18.93
N GLY A 18 5.69 -4.05 18.37
CA GLY A 18 5.85 -2.71 18.95
C GLY A 18 7.25 -2.12 18.78
N ARG A 19 8.18 -2.81 18.10
CA ARG A 19 9.54 -2.30 17.86
C ARG A 19 9.69 -1.75 16.43
N PRO A 20 10.54 -0.73 16.24
CA PRO A 20 10.88 -0.22 14.91
C PRO A 20 11.69 -1.25 14.14
N VAL A 21 11.00 -2.12 13.40
CA VAL A 21 11.58 -3.14 12.53
C VAL A 21 11.78 -2.58 11.11
N ILE A 22 12.99 -2.79 10.58
CA ILE A 22 13.40 -2.41 9.23
C ILE A 22 13.94 -3.66 8.51
N VAL A 23 13.31 -4.03 7.41
CA VAL A 23 13.74 -5.16 6.56
C VAL A 23 14.45 -4.62 5.33
N GLY A 24 15.64 -5.13 5.01
CA GLY A 24 16.36 -4.76 3.79
C GLY A 24 17.83 -5.16 3.79
N GLY A 25 18.57 -4.66 2.80
CA GLY A 25 20.01 -4.92 2.71
C GLY A 25 20.75 -4.28 3.90
N THR A 26 21.54 -5.05 4.64
CA THR A 26 22.27 -4.57 5.83
C THR A 26 23.71 -4.15 5.55
N GLY A 27 24.20 -4.38 4.32
CA GLY A 27 25.54 -3.98 3.88
C GLY A 27 25.66 -2.49 3.54
N ALA A 28 26.88 -2.06 3.18
CA ALA A 28 27.22 -0.65 2.94
C ALA A 28 26.37 0.03 1.84
N ARG A 29 25.92 -0.75 0.84
CA ARG A 29 25.03 -0.29 -0.25
C ARG A 29 23.59 -0.80 -0.10
N GLY A 30 23.20 -1.17 1.12
CA GLY A 30 21.87 -1.67 1.41
C GLY A 30 20.79 -0.60 1.29
N VAL A 31 19.58 -1.05 0.94
CA VAL A 31 18.36 -0.23 0.93
C VAL A 31 17.28 -0.89 1.77
N VAL A 32 16.40 -0.08 2.34
CA VAL A 32 15.21 -0.53 3.07
C VAL A 32 14.20 -1.08 2.07
N SER A 33 13.83 -2.35 2.25
CA SER A 33 12.76 -2.99 1.48
C SER A 33 11.39 -2.70 2.11
N ALA A 34 11.28 -2.82 3.43
CA ALA A 34 10.08 -2.49 4.18
C ALA A 34 10.43 -1.94 5.57
N ALA A 35 9.55 -1.09 6.10
CA ALA A 35 9.64 -0.56 7.45
C ALA A 35 8.28 -0.68 8.13
N SER A 36 8.29 -1.16 9.37
CA SER A 36 7.15 -1.17 10.31
C SER A 36 6.62 0.25 10.54
N TYR A 37 5.39 0.38 11.05
CA TYR A 37 4.83 1.69 11.35
C TYR A 37 5.61 2.42 12.45
N GLU A 38 6.14 1.66 13.42
CA GLU A 38 7.02 2.17 14.47
C GLU A 38 8.31 2.75 13.89
N ALA A 39 8.89 2.11 12.86
CA ALA A 39 10.06 2.68 12.16
C ALA A 39 9.69 3.88 11.27
N ARG A 40 8.51 3.86 10.64
CA ARG A 40 8.00 4.97 9.82
C ARG A 40 7.76 6.25 10.63
N ALA A 41 7.44 6.13 11.92
CA ALA A 41 7.34 7.28 12.82
C ALA A 41 8.67 8.08 12.94
N PHE A 42 9.81 7.43 12.71
CA PHE A 42 11.13 8.08 12.63
C PHE A 42 11.47 8.60 11.22
N GLY A 43 10.53 8.54 10.29
CA GLY A 43 10.74 8.93 8.89
C GLY A 43 11.38 7.85 8.01
N VAL A 44 11.59 6.63 8.51
CA VAL A 44 12.11 5.53 7.68
C VAL A 44 11.06 5.07 6.68
N HIS A 45 11.45 4.92 5.41
CA HIS A 45 10.56 4.45 4.35
C HIS A 45 11.28 3.50 3.39
N SER A 46 10.51 2.76 2.59
CA SER A 46 11.05 1.88 1.55
C SER A 46 11.89 2.68 0.54
N ALA A 47 12.86 1.99 -0.08
CA ALA A 47 13.88 2.55 -0.97
C ALA A 47 14.85 3.57 -0.32
N MET A 48 14.74 3.84 0.98
CA MET A 48 15.73 4.64 1.71
C MET A 48 17.07 3.87 1.82
N PRO A 49 18.23 4.52 1.65
CA PRO A 49 19.51 3.91 1.97
C PRO A 49 19.59 3.47 3.43
N THR A 50 20.06 2.24 3.69
CA THR A 50 20.08 1.66 5.05
C THR A 50 20.92 2.48 6.03
N TYR A 51 22.01 3.12 5.58
CA TYR A 51 22.80 4.00 6.44
C TYR A 51 21.96 5.19 6.95
N ARG A 52 21.09 5.74 6.11
CA ARG A 52 20.22 6.88 6.49
C ARG A 52 19.13 6.41 7.44
N ALA A 53 18.56 5.23 7.20
CA ALA A 53 17.62 4.62 8.13
C ALA A 53 18.23 4.40 9.53
N ARG A 54 19.50 4.00 9.62
CA ARG A 54 20.23 3.89 10.91
C ARG A 54 20.43 5.23 11.61
N GLN A 55 20.62 6.31 10.86
CA GLN A 55 20.72 7.66 11.43
C GLN A 55 19.37 8.14 11.98
N LEU A 56 18.28 7.88 11.24
CA LEU A 56 16.93 8.27 11.64
C LEU A 56 16.37 7.43 12.79
N CYS A 57 16.68 6.13 12.81
CA CYS A 57 16.24 5.20 13.82
C CYS A 57 17.42 4.36 14.36
N PRO A 58 18.27 4.95 15.24
CA PRO A 58 19.45 4.26 15.79
C PRO A 58 19.11 3.02 16.62
N HIS A 59 17.92 3.00 17.23
CA HIS A 59 17.40 1.87 18.03
C HIS A 59 16.59 0.86 17.20
N GLY A 60 16.56 1.03 15.87
CA GLY A 60 15.87 0.16 14.93
C GLY A 60 16.40 -1.27 14.91
N VAL A 61 15.51 -2.24 14.71
CA VAL A 61 15.87 -3.64 14.46
C VAL A 61 16.03 -3.85 12.97
N PHE A 62 17.26 -4.06 12.51
CA PHE A 62 17.57 -4.27 11.09
C PHE A 62 17.66 -5.75 10.77
N LEU A 63 16.80 -6.21 9.86
CA LEU A 63 16.70 -7.60 9.43
C LEU A 63 16.99 -7.69 7.92
N ARG A 64 17.71 -8.74 7.52
CA ARG A 64 17.92 -9.03 6.08
C ARG A 64 16.61 -9.44 5.39
N GLY A 65 15.73 -10.11 6.13
CA GLY A 65 14.50 -10.71 5.62
C GLY A 65 14.73 -11.97 4.78
N GLU A 66 13.68 -12.77 4.66
CA GLU A 66 13.70 -14.04 3.92
C GLU A 66 12.65 -14.00 2.79
N MET A 67 13.11 -13.77 1.56
CA MET A 67 12.20 -13.57 0.42
C MET A 67 11.33 -14.80 0.11
N ALA A 68 11.86 -16.01 0.32
CA ALA A 68 11.10 -17.23 0.13
C ALA A 68 9.88 -17.31 1.07
N ARG A 69 10.05 -16.89 2.32
CA ARG A 69 8.96 -16.80 3.31
C ARG A 69 7.92 -15.76 2.91
N TYR A 70 8.35 -14.57 2.48
CA TYR A 70 7.42 -13.53 2.03
C TYR A 70 6.65 -13.93 0.78
N ALA A 71 7.30 -14.65 -0.15
CA ALA A 71 6.64 -15.20 -1.33
C ALA A 71 5.63 -16.30 -0.97
N ALA A 72 5.95 -17.16 0.00
CA ALA A 72 5.01 -18.17 0.50
C ALA A 72 3.79 -17.51 1.15
N GLU A 73 3.99 -16.47 1.96
CA GLU A 73 2.89 -15.73 2.58
C GLU A 73 2.04 -14.98 1.54
N SER A 74 2.70 -14.37 0.55
CA SER A 74 2.04 -13.74 -0.60
C SER A 74 1.09 -14.70 -1.32
N ARG A 75 1.51 -15.95 -1.57
CA ARG A 75 0.64 -16.96 -2.20
C ARG A 75 -0.64 -17.18 -1.40
N ARG A 76 -0.53 -17.34 -0.07
CA ARG A 76 -1.69 -17.52 0.82
C ARG A 76 -2.65 -16.33 0.77
N ILE A 77 -2.11 -15.11 0.69
CA ILE A 77 -2.90 -13.88 0.54
C ILE A 77 -3.62 -13.86 -0.82
N PHE A 78 -2.92 -14.20 -1.90
CA PHE A 78 -3.51 -14.25 -3.24
C PHE A 78 -4.55 -15.38 -3.39
N ASP A 79 -4.39 -16.49 -2.68
CA ASP A 79 -5.41 -17.55 -2.60
C ASP A 79 -6.68 -17.00 -1.97
N VAL A 80 -6.57 -16.23 -0.88
CA VAL A 80 -7.72 -15.51 -0.29
C VAL A 80 -8.33 -14.53 -1.29
N PHE A 81 -7.53 -13.76 -2.03
CA PHE A 81 -8.07 -12.84 -3.04
C PHE A 81 -8.92 -13.56 -4.10
N ARG A 82 -8.51 -14.76 -4.52
CA ARG A 82 -9.25 -15.58 -5.49
C ARG A 82 -10.56 -16.16 -4.93
N GLU A 83 -10.74 -16.19 -3.61
CA GLU A 83 -12.04 -16.52 -2.99
C GLU A 83 -13.10 -15.44 -3.28
N PHE A 84 -12.69 -14.19 -3.53
CA PHE A 84 -13.61 -13.04 -3.72
C PHE A 84 -13.81 -12.65 -5.18
N SER A 85 -12.85 -12.92 -6.05
CA SER A 85 -12.99 -12.68 -7.48
C SER A 85 -12.10 -13.62 -8.29
N PRO A 86 -12.57 -14.18 -9.41
CA PRO A 86 -11.69 -14.87 -10.36
C PRO A 86 -10.75 -13.90 -11.09
N SER A 87 -11.07 -12.60 -11.11
CA SER A 87 -10.28 -11.55 -11.75
C SER A 87 -9.36 -10.89 -10.73
N VAL A 88 -8.16 -11.47 -10.57
CA VAL A 88 -7.11 -10.97 -9.67
C VAL A 88 -5.88 -10.61 -10.48
N GLU A 89 -5.46 -9.35 -10.41
CA GLU A 89 -4.27 -8.83 -11.07
C GLU A 89 -3.23 -8.43 -10.03
N GLY A 90 -2.16 -9.20 -9.91
CA GLY A 90 -1.05 -8.90 -8.99
C GLY A 90 -0.14 -7.79 -9.52
N LEU A 91 0.17 -6.83 -8.64
CA LEU A 91 1.13 -5.74 -8.90
C LEU A 91 2.51 -6.02 -8.26
N SER A 92 2.49 -6.64 -7.08
CA SER A 92 3.66 -6.99 -6.27
C SER A 92 3.33 -8.22 -5.42
N LEU A 93 4.26 -8.62 -4.52
CA LEU A 93 3.98 -9.68 -3.55
C LEU A 93 2.82 -9.34 -2.59
N ASP A 94 2.47 -8.07 -2.42
CA ASP A 94 1.56 -7.62 -1.38
C ASP A 94 0.46 -6.68 -1.88
N GLU A 95 0.35 -6.49 -3.20
CA GLU A 95 -0.66 -5.65 -3.84
C GLU A 95 -1.31 -6.38 -5.03
N ALA A 96 -2.64 -6.27 -5.12
CA ALA A 96 -3.41 -6.76 -6.24
C ALA A 96 -4.65 -5.88 -6.48
N PHE A 97 -5.15 -5.88 -7.72
CA PHE A 97 -6.49 -5.42 -8.05
C PHE A 97 -7.43 -6.62 -8.17
N LEU A 98 -8.65 -6.45 -7.66
CA LEU A 98 -9.74 -7.41 -7.80
C LEU A 98 -10.91 -6.73 -8.51
N ASP A 99 -11.43 -7.36 -9.55
CA ASP A 99 -12.66 -6.88 -10.21
C ASP A 99 -13.89 -7.51 -9.53
N LEU A 100 -14.78 -6.66 -9.02
CA LEU A 100 -16.03 -7.06 -8.36
C LEU A 100 -17.27 -6.77 -9.21
N THR A 101 -17.10 -6.34 -10.46
CA THR A 101 -18.21 -5.98 -11.36
C THR A 101 -19.18 -7.15 -11.52
N GLY A 102 -20.47 -6.92 -11.23
CA GLY A 102 -21.51 -7.93 -11.37
C GLY A 102 -21.57 -8.96 -10.22
N SER A 103 -20.77 -8.79 -9.17
CA SER A 103 -20.75 -9.69 -8.01
C SER A 103 -21.76 -9.30 -6.92
N GLU A 104 -22.47 -8.17 -7.05
CA GLU A 104 -23.25 -7.54 -5.99
C GLU A 104 -24.38 -8.44 -5.48
N ARG A 105 -25.03 -9.22 -6.37
CA ARG A 105 -26.09 -10.15 -5.97
C ARG A 105 -25.57 -11.32 -5.15
N LEU A 106 -24.34 -11.76 -5.38
CA LEU A 106 -23.74 -12.91 -4.71
C LEU A 106 -22.97 -12.49 -3.45
N LEU A 107 -22.23 -11.40 -3.53
CA LEU A 107 -21.29 -10.96 -2.52
C LEU A 107 -21.79 -9.75 -1.73
N GLY A 108 -22.83 -9.05 -2.17
CA GLY A 108 -23.32 -7.83 -1.52
C GLY A 108 -22.55 -6.58 -1.95
N ALA A 109 -22.69 -5.50 -1.17
CA ALA A 109 -22.08 -4.22 -1.49
C ALA A 109 -20.53 -4.30 -1.42
N PRO A 110 -19.79 -3.59 -2.29
CA PRO A 110 -18.33 -3.63 -2.32
C PRO A 110 -17.66 -3.37 -0.96
N GLY A 111 -18.20 -2.44 -0.17
CA GLY A 111 -17.71 -2.16 1.18
C GLY A 111 -17.80 -3.36 2.14
N ASP A 112 -18.86 -4.17 2.05
CA ASP A 112 -19.01 -5.42 2.82
C ASP A 112 -18.04 -6.50 2.32
N VAL A 113 -17.86 -6.60 1.00
CA VAL A 113 -16.85 -7.49 0.41
C VAL A 113 -15.46 -7.13 0.92
N GLY A 114 -15.09 -5.86 0.90
CA GLY A 114 -13.80 -5.38 1.40
C GLY A 114 -13.60 -5.67 2.90
N ARG A 115 -14.64 -5.49 3.74
CA ARG A 115 -14.57 -5.86 5.17
C ARG A 115 -14.35 -7.36 5.37
N ARG A 116 -15.07 -8.21 4.64
CA ARG A 116 -14.89 -9.67 4.72
C ARG A 116 -13.53 -10.12 4.19
N LEU A 117 -13.04 -9.52 3.11
CA LEU A 117 -11.69 -9.80 2.58
C LEU A 117 -10.63 -9.47 3.62
N ARG A 118 -10.72 -8.30 4.28
CA ARG A 118 -9.79 -7.92 5.36
C ARG A 118 -9.82 -8.92 6.52
N ALA A 119 -11.01 -9.29 6.98
CA ALA A 119 -11.19 -10.27 8.03
C ALA A 119 -10.61 -11.64 7.64
N ARG A 120 -10.86 -12.09 6.41
CA ARG A 120 -10.38 -13.37 5.88
C ARG A 120 -8.87 -13.41 5.75
N VAL A 121 -8.25 -12.34 5.23
CA VAL A 121 -6.78 -12.24 5.19
C VAL A 121 -6.22 -12.30 6.60
N ARG A 122 -6.80 -11.58 7.56
CA ARG A 122 -6.37 -11.59 8.97
C ARG A 122 -6.53 -12.97 9.60
N GLU A 123 -7.62 -13.68 9.32
CA GLU A 123 -7.87 -15.05 9.81
C GLU A 123 -6.81 -16.04 9.29
N VAL A 124 -6.55 -16.02 7.97
CA VAL A 124 -5.63 -16.98 7.33
C VAL A 124 -4.18 -16.68 7.69
N THR A 125 -3.80 -15.41 7.72
CA THR A 125 -2.39 -15.00 7.77
C THR A 125 -1.98 -14.36 9.10
N GLY A 126 -2.93 -13.91 9.92
CA GLY A 126 -2.64 -13.05 11.06
C GLY A 126 -2.20 -11.64 10.69
N LEU A 127 -2.15 -11.26 9.41
CA LEU A 127 -1.66 -9.97 8.92
C LEU A 127 -2.81 -9.02 8.58
N ALA A 128 -2.56 -7.72 8.74
CA ALA A 128 -3.48 -6.66 8.34
C ALA A 128 -3.35 -6.31 6.85
N VAL A 129 -4.47 -5.95 6.24
CA VAL A 129 -4.53 -5.46 4.87
C VAL A 129 -5.45 -4.24 4.81
N SER A 130 -4.95 -3.17 4.21
CA SER A 130 -5.77 -2.01 3.84
C SER A 130 -6.39 -2.20 2.46
N VAL A 131 -7.65 -1.79 2.30
CA VAL A 131 -8.44 -1.97 1.06
C VAL A 131 -8.92 -0.62 0.56
N GLY A 132 -8.73 -0.37 -0.73
CA GLY A 132 -9.32 0.76 -1.45
C GLY A 132 -10.30 0.27 -2.49
N ILE A 133 -11.48 0.86 -2.53
CA ILE A 133 -12.53 0.55 -3.50
C ILE A 133 -12.79 1.81 -4.31
N GLY A 134 -12.82 1.68 -5.63
CA GLY A 134 -13.11 2.78 -6.54
C GLY A 134 -13.63 2.28 -7.89
N PRO A 135 -14.24 3.16 -8.70
CA PRO A 135 -14.80 2.78 -9.99
C PRO A 135 -13.74 2.40 -11.03
N VAL A 136 -12.47 2.76 -10.79
CA VAL A 136 -11.31 2.40 -11.62
C VAL A 136 -10.08 2.14 -10.76
N LYS A 137 -9.12 1.38 -11.30
CA LYS A 137 -7.87 0.98 -10.63
C LYS A 137 -7.10 2.15 -10.01
N MET A 138 -7.00 3.29 -10.71
CA MET A 138 -6.31 4.50 -10.21
C MET A 138 -6.93 4.97 -8.88
N VAL A 139 -8.26 5.13 -8.84
CA VAL A 139 -8.98 5.57 -7.63
C VAL A 139 -8.84 4.53 -6.53
N ALA A 140 -9.04 3.25 -6.84
CA ALA A 140 -8.91 2.16 -5.87
C ALA A 140 -7.50 2.10 -5.24
N LYS A 141 -6.44 2.32 -6.02
CA LYS A 141 -5.06 2.35 -5.51
C LYS A 141 -4.80 3.55 -4.61
N ILE A 142 -5.27 4.73 -4.98
CA ILE A 142 -5.10 5.93 -4.15
C ILE A 142 -5.90 5.80 -2.84
N ALA A 143 -7.11 5.25 -2.92
CA ALA A 143 -7.95 4.94 -1.77
C ALA A 143 -7.29 3.92 -0.84
N SER A 144 -6.66 2.87 -1.38
CA SER A 144 -6.00 1.85 -0.56
C SER A 144 -4.81 2.41 0.21
N ASP A 145 -4.06 3.35 -0.39
CA ASP A 145 -3.00 4.07 0.32
C ASP A 145 -3.53 5.03 1.38
N ALA A 146 -4.69 5.68 1.15
CA ALA A 146 -5.35 6.53 2.15
C ALA A 146 -5.95 5.73 3.31
N ALA A 147 -6.28 4.46 3.07
CA ALA A 147 -6.82 3.54 4.05
C ALA A 147 -5.76 2.98 5.03
N LYS A 148 -4.47 3.17 4.77
CA LYS A 148 -3.40 2.58 5.60
C LYS A 148 -3.23 3.33 6.94
N PRO A 149 -2.98 2.61 8.06
CA PRO A 149 -2.99 1.15 8.25
C PRO A 149 -4.39 0.56 8.54
N ASP A 150 -4.54 -0.73 8.25
CA ASP A 150 -5.65 -1.60 8.61
C ASP A 150 -7.03 -0.95 8.42
N GLY A 151 -7.21 -0.30 7.28
CA GLY A 151 -8.42 0.47 6.98
C GLY A 151 -9.10 0.05 5.69
N LEU A 152 -10.23 0.68 5.44
CA LEU A 152 -10.98 0.55 4.20
C LEU A 152 -11.49 1.93 3.79
N VAL A 153 -11.25 2.30 2.53
CA VAL A 153 -11.80 3.52 1.92
C VAL A 153 -12.55 3.12 0.64
N GLU A 154 -13.82 3.51 0.55
CA GLU A 154 -14.66 3.37 -0.64
C GLU A 154 -14.90 4.74 -1.24
N VAL A 155 -14.58 4.90 -2.53
CA VAL A 155 -14.82 6.10 -3.31
C VAL A 155 -15.84 5.76 -4.39
N ARG A 156 -17.06 6.28 -4.27
CA ARG A 156 -18.12 6.04 -5.27
C ARG A 156 -17.90 6.90 -6.50
N ALA A 157 -18.51 6.52 -7.62
CA ALA A 157 -18.37 7.22 -8.89
C ALA A 157 -18.69 8.72 -8.80
N GLY A 158 -19.71 9.11 -8.02
CA GLY A 158 -20.06 10.52 -7.79
C GLY A 158 -19.06 11.30 -6.93
N ASP A 159 -18.26 10.61 -6.12
CA ASP A 159 -17.37 11.22 -5.13
C ASP A 159 -15.91 11.33 -5.63
N VAL A 160 -15.62 10.83 -6.83
CA VAL A 160 -14.24 10.75 -7.37
C VAL A 160 -13.54 12.11 -7.39
N ARG A 161 -14.19 13.16 -7.89
CA ARG A 161 -13.58 14.51 -7.92
C ARG A 161 -13.35 15.06 -6.52
N ALA A 162 -14.35 14.96 -5.64
CA ALA A 162 -14.22 15.43 -4.26
C ALA A 162 -13.08 14.73 -3.52
N PHE A 163 -12.85 13.44 -3.81
CA PHE A 163 -11.76 12.67 -3.24
C PHE A 163 -10.39 12.99 -3.87
N LEU A 164 -10.31 13.12 -5.19
CA LEU A 164 -9.03 13.27 -5.90
C LEU A 164 -8.54 14.71 -5.98
N ASP A 165 -9.41 15.66 -6.32
CA ASP A 165 -9.05 17.04 -6.64
C ASP A 165 -8.14 17.71 -5.59
N PRO A 166 -8.38 17.57 -4.26
CA PRO A 166 -7.53 18.23 -3.25
C PRO A 166 -6.18 17.54 -3.03
N LEU A 167 -5.96 16.33 -3.58
CA LEU A 167 -4.73 15.59 -3.37
C LEU A 167 -3.56 16.24 -4.12
N PRO A 168 -2.34 16.25 -3.56
CA PRO A 168 -1.16 16.68 -4.31
C PRO A 168 -0.93 15.73 -5.50
N VAL A 169 -0.40 16.26 -6.61
CA VAL A 169 -0.16 15.49 -7.85
C VAL A 169 0.69 14.23 -7.61
N ARG A 170 1.54 14.24 -6.57
CA ARG A 170 2.34 13.09 -6.16
C ARG A 170 1.53 11.87 -5.72
N ARG A 171 0.24 12.04 -5.42
CA ARG A 171 -0.66 10.92 -5.10
C ARG A 171 -1.11 10.14 -6.33
N LEU A 172 -0.96 10.68 -7.54
CA LEU A 172 -1.29 9.95 -8.76
C LEU A 172 -0.32 8.78 -8.95
N TRP A 173 -0.87 7.59 -9.17
CA TRP A 173 -0.06 6.41 -9.47
C TRP A 173 0.68 6.61 -10.79
N GLY A 174 2.02 6.53 -10.74
CA GLY A 174 2.90 6.81 -11.88
C GLY A 174 3.62 8.17 -11.80
N VAL A 175 3.18 9.08 -10.92
CA VAL A 175 3.89 10.34 -10.69
C VAL A 175 4.95 10.16 -9.61
N GLY A 176 6.21 10.01 -10.04
CA GLY A 176 7.38 10.02 -9.16
C GLY A 176 7.89 11.43 -8.85
N ALA A 177 9.02 11.54 -8.14
CA ALA A 177 9.60 12.83 -7.72
C ALA A 177 9.90 13.75 -8.90
N THR A 178 10.46 13.20 -9.99
CA THR A 178 10.73 13.97 -11.20
C THR A 178 9.44 14.44 -11.88
N GLY A 179 8.40 13.61 -11.91
CA GLY A 179 7.11 13.97 -12.50
C GLY A 179 6.41 15.08 -11.71
N GLU A 180 6.41 14.97 -10.38
CA GLU A 180 5.91 15.99 -9.47
C GLU A 180 6.63 17.34 -9.66
N GLN A 181 7.97 17.33 -9.75
CA GLN A 181 8.74 18.55 -10.01
C GLN A 181 8.37 19.22 -11.33
N ARG A 182 8.15 18.43 -12.39
CA ARG A 182 7.74 18.96 -13.70
C ARG A 182 6.35 19.59 -13.64
N LEU A 183 5.38 18.92 -12.99
CA LEU A 183 4.03 19.46 -12.82
C LEU A 183 4.03 20.74 -11.98
N HIS A 184 4.82 20.77 -10.90
CA HIS A 184 4.99 21.97 -10.08
C HIS A 184 5.60 23.14 -10.87
N ALA A 185 6.55 22.88 -11.78
CA ALA A 185 7.13 23.91 -12.65
C ALA A 185 6.10 24.51 -13.63
N LEU A 186 5.03 23.77 -13.95
CA LEU A 186 3.88 24.23 -14.73
C LEU A 186 2.79 24.88 -13.87
N GLY A 187 3.00 25.04 -12.56
CA GLY A 187 2.02 25.58 -11.61
C GLY A 187 0.95 24.58 -11.16
N LEU A 188 1.04 23.32 -11.59
CA LEU A 188 0.06 22.27 -11.29
C LEU A 188 0.47 21.50 -10.02
N ARG A 189 -0.18 21.78 -8.90
CA ARG A 189 0.20 21.23 -7.57
C ARG A 189 -0.73 20.12 -7.11
N THR A 190 -2.01 20.21 -7.47
CA THR A 190 -3.04 19.25 -7.08
C THR A 190 -3.55 18.46 -8.28
N VAL A 191 -4.18 17.31 -8.03
CA VAL A 191 -4.85 16.54 -9.08
C VAL A 191 -5.94 17.38 -9.75
N GLY A 192 -6.65 18.22 -8.98
CA GLY A 192 -7.64 19.14 -9.52
C GLY A 192 -7.04 20.17 -10.48
N ASP A 193 -5.81 20.65 -10.22
CA ASP A 193 -5.13 21.57 -11.14
C ASP A 193 -4.86 20.90 -12.47
N VAL A 194 -4.35 19.66 -12.44
CA VAL A 194 -4.11 18.85 -13.65
C VAL A 194 -5.42 18.59 -14.40
N ALA A 195 -6.49 18.24 -13.68
CA ALA A 195 -7.79 17.95 -14.30
C ALA A 195 -8.43 19.16 -15.00
N ARG A 196 -8.09 20.39 -14.57
CA ARG A 196 -8.56 21.66 -15.16
C ARG A 196 -7.59 22.23 -16.19
N ALA A 197 -6.38 21.72 -16.28
CA ALA A 197 -5.37 22.20 -17.22
C ALA A 197 -5.78 21.88 -18.67
N ASP A 198 -5.34 22.72 -19.61
CA ASP A 198 -5.46 22.42 -21.03
C ASP A 198 -4.57 21.23 -21.36
N ALA A 199 -5.07 20.28 -22.17
CA ALA A 199 -4.33 19.06 -22.53
C ALA A 199 -3.03 19.32 -23.31
N ARG A 200 -2.80 20.55 -23.78
CA ARG A 200 -1.57 20.98 -24.46
C ARG A 200 -0.47 21.45 -23.50
N VAL A 201 -0.78 21.58 -22.20
CA VAL A 201 0.18 21.86 -21.11
C VAL A 201 0.76 20.55 -20.60
#